data_AF-A0A239XQA2-F1
#
_entry.id   AF-A0A239XQA2-F1
#
_cell.length_a   1.000
_cell.length_b   1.000
_cell.length_c   1.000
_cell.angle_alpha   90.00
_cell.angle_beta   90.00
_cell.angle_gamma   90.00
#
_symmetry.space_group_name_H-M   'P 1'
#
loop_
_entity.id
_entity.type
_entity.pdbx_description
1 polymer ?
#
loop_
_entity_poly.entity_id
_entity_poly.type
_entity_poly.pdbx_seq_one_letter_code
_entity_poly.pdbx_strand_id
1 'polypeptide(L)' 'MRNILALILALLGIYMMYLGVSAGIQPPTVTGIGFILIAVKFLMKNSKL' A
#
# COMPACT_ATOMS: atom_id res chain seq x y z
N MET A 1 10.08 -14.11 1.98
CA MET A 1 10.46 -12.73 1.58
C MET A 1 9.34 -11.97 0.86
N ARG A 2 8.71 -12.52 -0.20
CA ARG A 2 7.66 -11.84 -0.98
C ARG A 2 6.42 -11.39 -0.18
N ASN A 3 5.93 -12.21 0.76
CA ASN A 3 4.78 -11.85 1.59
C ASN A 3 5.10 -10.75 2.59
N ILE A 4 6.34 -10.72 3.11
CA ILE A 4 6.82 -9.68 4.02
C ILE A 4 6.89 -8.33 3.29
N LEU A 5 7.36 -8.32 2.03
CA LEU A 5 7.37 -7.11 1.21
C LEU A 5 5.96 -6.58 0.97
N ALA A 6 4.99 -7.44 0.66
CA ALA A 6 3.59 -7.02 0.50
C ALA A 6 3.00 -6.44 1.79
N LEU A 7 3.34 -7.04 2.95
CA LEU A 7 2.90 -6.56 4.26
C LEU A 7 3.47 -5.17 4.59
N ILE A 8 4.78 -4.97 4.35
CA ILE A 8 5.45 -3.68 4.51
C ILE A 8 4.84 -2.64 3.58
N LEU A 9 4.57 -3.01 2.33
CA LEU A 9 3.97 -2.12 1.34
C LEU A 9 2.55 -1.69 1.73
N ALA A 10 1.76 -2.61 2.28
CA ALA A 10 0.43 -2.32 2.79
C ALA A 10 0.48 -1.34 3.99
N LEU A 11 1.40 -1.57 4.95
CA LEU A 11 1.59 -0.68 6.10
C LEU A 11 2.04 0.73 5.67
N LEU A 12 2.98 0.82 4.72
CA LEU A 12 3.40 2.09 4.12
C LEU A 12 2.25 2.81 3.41
N GLY A 13 1.42 2.07 2.68
CA GLY A 13 0.26 2.62 2.01
C GLY A 13 -0.74 3.25 2.99
N ILE A 14 -1.03 2.55 4.09
CA ILE A 14 -1.90 3.04 5.17
C ILE A 14 -1.29 4.30 5.81
N TYR A 15 0.01 4.30 6.11
CA TYR A 15 0.69 5.44 6.71
C TYR A 15 0.67 6.68 5.81
N MET A 16 0.96 6.53 4.51
CA MET A 16 0.90 7.64 3.55
C MET A 16 -0.51 8.18 3.36
N MET A 17 -1.52 7.30 3.38
CA MET A 17 -2.92 7.71 3.31
C MET A 17 -3.32 8.51 4.56
N TYR A 18 -2.94 8.05 5.75
CA TYR A 18 -3.14 8.79 6.99
C TYR A 18 -2.47 10.16 6.93
N LEU A 19 -1.18 10.22 6.56
CA LEU A 19 -0.44 11.47 6.47
C LEU A 19 -1.08 12.45 5.46
N GLY A 20 -1.48 11.95 4.29
CA GLY A 20 -2.10 12.77 3.26
C GLY A 20 -3.46 13.30 3.67
N VAL A 21 -4.30 12.49 4.32
CA VAL A 21 -5.60 12.92 4.84
C VAL A 21 -5.43 13.91 5.99
N SER A 22 -4.55 13.62 6.96
CA SER A 22 -4.32 14.48 8.12
C SER A 22 -3.71 15.84 7.76
N ALA A 23 -2.85 15.89 6.74
CA ALA A 23 -2.21 17.13 6.31
C ALA A 23 -2.93 17.83 5.14
N GLY A 24 -4.01 17.26 4.60
CA GLY A 24 -4.69 17.77 3.40
C GLY A 24 -3.82 17.72 2.15
N ILE A 25 -2.80 16.85 2.12
CA ILE A 25 -1.83 16.74 1.02
C ILE A 25 -2.27 15.58 0.12
N GLN A 26 -2.67 15.90 -1.11
CA GLN A 26 -3.18 14.90 -2.06
C GLN A 26 -2.13 13.88 -2.55
N PRO A 27 -0.86 14.26 -2.83
CA PRO A 27 0.14 13.29 -3.30
C PRO A 27 0.37 12.07 -2.39
N PRO A 28 0.57 12.20 -1.06
CA PRO A 28 0.68 11.04 -0.16
C PRO A 28 -0.58 10.18 -0.16
N THR A 29 -1.78 10.77 -0.23
CA THR A 29 -3.04 10.01 -0.26
C THR A 29 -3.14 9.13 -1.50
N VAL A 30 -2.88 9.69 -2.68
CA VAL A 30 -2.93 8.94 -3.95
C VAL A 30 -1.83 7.88 -4.01
N THR A 31 -0.63 8.20 -3.51
CA THR A 31 0.48 7.25 -3.43
C THR A 31 0.15 6.09 -2.49
N GLY A 32 -0.46 6.37 -1.33
CA GLY A 32 -0.90 5.35 -0.37
C GLY A 32 -1.92 4.38 -0.97
N ILE A 33 -2.90 4.88 -1.73
CA ILE A 33 -3.85 4.06 -2.49
C ILE A 33 -3.10 3.16 -3.48
N GLY A 34 -2.14 3.71 -4.23
CA GLY A 34 -1.34 2.95 -5.19
C GLY A 34 -0.55 1.80 -4.55
N PHE A 35 0.07 2.05 -3.40
CA PHE A 35 0.80 1.01 -2.67
C PHE A 35 -0.08 -0.12 -2.16
N ILE A 36 -1.30 0.19 -1.70
CA ILE A 36 -2.28 -0.83 -1.31
C ILE A 36 -2.68 -1.68 -2.51
N LEU A 37 -2.96 -1.07 -3.68
CA LEU A 37 -3.31 -1.82 -4.90
C LEU A 37 -2.18 -2.75 -5.35
N ILE A 38 -0.92 -2.29 -5.29
CA ILE A 38 0.24 -3.11 -5.63
C ILE A 38 0.38 -4.27 -4.63
N ALA A 39 0.24 -4.01 -3.33
CA ALA A 39 0.31 -5.02 -2.28
C ALA A 39 -0.74 -6.12 -2.50
N VAL A 40 -1.98 -5.72 -2.77
CA VAL A 40 -3.10 -6.64 -3.08
C VAL A 40 -2.80 -7.46 -4.32
N LYS A 41 -2.39 -6.83 -5.43
CA LYS A 41 -2.05 -7.54 -6.67
C LYS A 41 -0.91 -8.54 -6.45
N PHE A 42 0.08 -8.19 -5.64
CA PHE A 42 1.21 -9.05 -5.33
C PHE A 42 0.81 -10.27 -4.48
N LEU A 43 -0.08 -10.08 -3.50
CA LEU A 43 -0.67 -11.15 -2.70
C LEU A 43 -1.54 -12.08 -3.55
N MET A 44 -2.41 -11.53 -4.40
CA MET A 44 -3.28 -12.32 -5.29
C MET A 44 -2.48 -13.16 -6.29
N LYS A 45 -1.39 -12.62 -6.85
CA LYS A 45 -0.49 -13.38 -7.73
C LYS A 45 0.14 -14.56 -7.02
N ASN A 46 0.41 -14.45 -5.72
CA ASN A 46 1.02 -15.50 -4.94
C ASN A 46 0.02 -16.56 -4.46
N SER A 47 -1.28 -16.25 -4.45
CA SER A 47 -2.36 -17.18 -4.06
C SER A 47 -2.82 -18.10 -5.20
N LYS A 48 -2.46 -17.83 -6.46
CA LYS A 48 -2.79 -18.69 -7.62
C LYS A 48 -1.76 -19.82 -7.84
N LEU A 49 -1.26 -20.41 -6.75
CA LEU A 49 -0.44 -21.62 -6.78
C LEU A 49 -1.33 -22.86 -6.64
#